data_AF-D1AQ52-F1
#
_entry.id   AF-D1AQ52-F1
#
_cell.length_a   1.000
_cell.length_b   1.000
_cell.length_c   1.000
_cell.angle_alpha   90.00
_cell.angle_beta   90.00
_cell.angle_gamma   90.00
#
_symmetry.space_group_name_H-M   'P 1'
#
loop_
_entity.id
_entity.type
_entity.pdbx_description
1 polymer ?
#
loop_
_entity_poly.entity_id
_entity_poly.type
_entity_poly.pdbx_seq_one_letter_code
_entity_poly.pdbx_strand_id
1 'polypeptide(L)'
;MVLIKIQKAFEILGKKWSGLVLYTLLEDPMRFTDIRRNIPELSDRVLAERLKELERLQLVKRNVYTRIPVKVEYELTKKGKELEKSMREIEIWAEDNL
;
A
#
# COMPACT_ATOMS: atom_id res chain seq x y z
N MET A 1 -1.55 24.04 -11.61
CA MET A 1 -1.10 23.57 -10.27
C MET A 1 -1.90 22.37 -9.76
N VAL A 2 -3.24 22.36 -9.83
CA VAL A 2 -4.08 21.21 -9.39
C VAL A 2 -3.84 19.94 -10.22
N LEU A 3 -3.76 20.07 -11.56
CA LEU A 3 -3.51 18.94 -12.46
C LEU A 3 -2.20 18.18 -12.13
N ILE A 4 -1.15 18.90 -11.73
CA ILE A 4 0.13 18.29 -11.34
C ILE A 4 -0.02 17.48 -10.04
N LYS A 5 -0.86 17.93 -9.10
CA LYS A 5 -1.08 17.24 -7.83
C LYS A 5 -1.86 15.94 -8.03
N ILE A 6 -2.93 15.96 -8.82
CA ILE A 6 -3.72 14.75 -9.10
C ILE A 6 -2.94 13.77 -9.99
N GLN A 7 -2.16 14.25 -10.96
CA GLN A 7 -1.28 13.42 -11.77
C GLN A 7 -0.31 12.61 -10.90
N LYS A 8 0.34 13.25 -9.92
CA LYS A 8 1.24 12.54 -8.98
C LYS A 8 0.53 11.47 -8.18
N ALA A 9 -0.72 11.70 -7.77
CA ALA A 9 -1.51 10.69 -7.09
C ALA A 9 -1.78 9.48 -8.01
N PHE A 10 -2.17 9.73 -9.27
CA PHE A 10 -2.38 8.67 -10.26
C PHE A 10 -1.09 7.93 -10.63
N GLU A 11 0.05 8.60 -10.72
CA GLU A 11 1.34 7.95 -10.95
C GLU A 11 1.69 6.94 -9.85
N ILE A 12 1.33 7.25 -8.60
CA ILE A 12 1.55 6.35 -7.45
C ILE A 12 0.51 5.23 -7.45
N LEU A 13 -0.77 5.58 -7.50
CA LEU A 13 -1.90 4.63 -7.33
C LEU A 13 -2.10 3.74 -8.56
N GLY A 14 -1.93 4.28 -9.76
CA GLY A 14 -2.06 3.57 -11.03
C GLY A 14 -0.85 2.72 -11.39
N LYS A 15 0.28 2.87 -10.66
CA LYS A 15 1.41 1.95 -10.83
C LYS A 15 0.99 0.55 -10.39
N LYS A 16 1.17 -0.42 -11.29
CA LYS A 16 0.75 -1.81 -11.08
C LYS A 16 1.12 -2.30 -9.67
N TRP A 17 0.11 -2.75 -8.93
CA TRP A 17 0.13 -3.24 -7.55
C TRP A 17 0.24 -2.23 -6.42
N SER A 18 0.61 -0.96 -6.66
CA SER A 18 0.76 0.03 -5.57
C SER A 18 -0.54 0.27 -4.81
N GLY A 19 -1.65 0.49 -5.53
CA GLY A 19 -2.97 0.69 -4.93
C GLY A 19 -3.39 -0.52 -4.10
N LEU A 20 -3.24 -1.73 -4.63
CA LEU A 20 -3.59 -2.97 -3.94
C LEU A 20 -2.72 -3.22 -2.69
N VAL A 21 -1.42 -2.92 -2.73
CA VAL A 21 -0.55 -3.01 -1.54
C VAL A 21 -0.99 -2.03 -0.46
N LEU A 22 -1.30 -0.78 -0.83
CA LEU A 22 -1.81 0.22 0.12
C LEU A 22 -3.15 -0.20 0.71
N TYR A 23 -4.08 -0.65 -0.14
CA TYR A 23 -5.41 -1.10 0.25
C TYR A 23 -5.33 -2.29 1.22
N THR A 24 -4.45 -3.26 0.95
CA THR A 24 -4.20 -4.42 1.82
C THR A 24 -3.73 -3.99 3.22
N LEU A 25 -2.99 -2.88 3.33
CA LEU A 25 -2.45 -2.36 4.59
C LEU A 25 -3.41 -1.39 5.33
N LEU A 26 -4.63 -1.16 4.80
CA LEU A 26 -5.63 -0.31 5.46
C LEU A 26 -6.12 -0.92 6.78
N GLU A 27 -6.33 -2.24 6.80
CA GLU A 27 -6.87 -2.96 7.95
C GLU A 27 -5.88 -2.99 9.12
N ASP A 28 -4.69 -3.56 8.89
CA ASP A 28 -3.72 -3.81 9.96
C ASP A 28 -2.26 -3.86 9.43
N PRO A 29 -1.27 -3.71 10.33
CA PRO A 29 0.12 -4.05 10.04
C PRO A 29 0.27 -5.50 9.56
N MET A 30 1.02 -5.73 8.49
CA MET A 30 1.20 -7.07 7.90
C MET A 30 2.66 -7.42 7.66
N ARG A 31 2.99 -8.72 7.69
CA ARG A 31 4.30 -9.21 7.22
C ARG A 31 4.32 -9.24 5.70
N PHE A 32 5.54 -9.25 5.15
CA PHE A 32 5.76 -9.39 3.71
C PHE A 32 4.99 -10.57 3.09
N THR A 33 5.05 -11.74 3.77
CA THR A 33 4.37 -12.95 3.31
C THR A 33 2.86 -12.84 3.32
N ASP A 34 2.30 -12.07 4.25
CA ASP A 34 0.85 -11.92 4.38
C ASP A 34 0.33 -11.00 3.27
N ILE A 35 1.04 -9.90 2.99
CA ILE A 35 0.75 -9.02 1.84
C ILE A 35 0.85 -9.82 0.53
N ARG A 36 1.89 -10.64 0.39
CA ARG A 36 2.10 -11.51 -0.77
C ARG A 36 0.98 -12.54 -0.96
N ARG A 37 0.42 -13.06 0.13
CA ARG A 37 -0.72 -14.02 0.09
C ARG A 37 -2.02 -13.33 -0.32
N ASN A 38 -2.24 -12.09 0.10
CA ASN A 38 -3.40 -11.29 -0.32
C ASN A 38 -3.34 -10.87 -1.79
N ILE A 39 -2.15 -10.88 -2.41
CA ILE A 39 -1.97 -10.54 -3.84
C ILE A 39 -1.16 -11.65 -4.54
N PRO A 40 -1.78 -12.81 -4.85
CA PRO A 40 -1.11 -14.00 -5.40
C PRO A 40 -0.29 -13.78 -6.68
N GLU A 41 -0.66 -12.81 -7.51
CA GLU A 41 -0.02 -12.50 -8.80
C GLU A 41 1.19 -11.56 -8.66
N LEU A 42 1.35 -10.92 -7.49
CA LEU A 42 2.43 -9.98 -7.22
C LEU A 42 3.70 -10.74 -6.84
N SER A 43 4.72 -10.75 -7.70
CA SER A 43 6.02 -11.37 -7.38
C SER A 43 6.73 -10.67 -6.21
N ASP A 44 7.54 -11.41 -5.46
CA ASP A 44 8.32 -10.91 -4.31
C ASP A 44 9.22 -9.72 -4.68
N ARG A 45 9.91 -9.79 -5.83
CA ARG A 45 10.75 -8.69 -6.33
C ARG A 45 9.94 -7.40 -6.46
N VAL A 46 8.78 -7.48 -7.09
CA VAL A 46 7.92 -6.31 -7.31
C VAL A 46 7.29 -5.85 -6.00
N LEU A 47 6.91 -6.74 -5.08
CA LEU A 47 6.40 -6.34 -3.76
C LEU A 47 7.46 -5.56 -2.97
N ALA A 48 8.70 -6.05 -2.94
CA ALA A 48 9.81 -5.35 -2.29
C ALA A 48 10.06 -3.96 -2.89
N GLU A 49 10.00 -3.84 -4.23
CA GLU A 49 10.11 -2.55 -4.92
C GLU A 49 8.99 -1.59 -4.55
N ARG A 50 7.74 -2.08 -4.48
CA ARG A 50 6.57 -1.28 -4.10
C ARG A 50 6.65 -0.80 -2.66
N LEU A 51 6.97 -1.68 -1.72
CA LEU A 51 7.14 -1.31 -0.31
C LEU A 51 8.24 -0.27 -0.14
N LYS A 52 9.40 -0.46 -0.79
CA LYS A 52 10.50 0.52 -0.76
C LYS A 52 10.10 1.89 -1.32
N GLU A 53 9.30 1.91 -2.39
CA GLU A 53 8.79 3.15 -2.98
C GLU A 53 7.76 3.84 -2.08
N LEU A 54 6.81 3.08 -1.52
CA LEU A 54 5.80 3.60 -0.60
C LEU A 54 6.41 4.09 0.72
N GLU A 55 7.47 3.45 1.20
CA GLU A 55 8.30 3.93 2.33
C GLU A 55 8.99 5.25 2.00
N ARG A 56 9.62 5.35 0.81
CA ARG A 56 10.25 6.61 0.35
C ARG A 56 9.23 7.75 0.25
N LEU A 57 8.00 7.45 -0.12
CA LEU A 57 6.88 8.41 -0.16
C LEU A 57 6.25 8.67 1.21
N GLN A 58 6.74 8.02 2.27
CA GLN A 58 6.23 8.08 3.64
C GLN A 58 4.76 7.66 3.75
N LEU A 59 4.28 6.77 2.89
CA LEU A 59 2.93 6.19 2.95
C LEU A 59 2.92 4.91 3.78
N VAL A 60 4.01 4.15 3.74
CA VAL A 60 4.22 2.92 4.51
C VAL A 60 5.42 3.11 5.43
N LYS A 61 5.38 2.52 6.62
CA LYS A 61 6.55 2.35 7.50
C LYS A 61 6.85 0.87 7.70
N ARG A 62 8.14 0.54 7.77
CA ARG A 62 8.64 -0.79 8.09
C ARG A 62 9.12 -0.84 9.52
N ASN A 63 8.51 -1.69 10.33
CA ASN A 63 8.89 -1.94 11.71
C ASN A 63 9.68 -3.23 11.81
N VAL A 64 10.79 -3.19 12.55
CA VAL A 64 11.59 -4.36 12.90
C VAL A 64 11.48 -4.58 14.40
N TYR A 65 10.81 -5.65 14.78
CA TYR A 65 10.71 -6.09 16.17
C TYR A 65 11.84 -7.09 16.42
N THR A 66 12.81 -6.70 17.24
CA THR A 66 14.05 -7.45 17.51
C THR A 66 13.91 -8.52 18.59
N ARG A 67 12.71 -8.72 19.15
CA ARG A 67 12.41 -9.87 20.03
C ARG A 67 12.49 -11.17 19.22
N ILE A 68 12.84 -12.27 19.85
CA ILE A 68 12.88 -13.59 19.20
C ILE A 68 11.44 -14.16 19.13
N PRO A 69 10.96 -14.64 17.97
CA PRO A 69 11.60 -14.55 16.64
C PRO A 69 11.51 -13.12 16.07
N VAL A 70 12.57 -12.69 15.38
CA VAL A 70 12.61 -11.36 14.73
C VAL A 70 11.43 -11.24 13.77
N LYS A 71 10.64 -10.18 13.93
CA LYS A 71 9.43 -9.93 13.14
C LYS A 71 9.59 -8.63 12.37
N VAL A 72 9.27 -8.65 11.08
CA VAL A 72 9.20 -7.44 10.24
C VAL A 72 7.77 -7.25 9.80
N GLU A 73 7.25 -6.05 10.00
CA GLU A 73 5.90 -5.67 9.58
C GLU A 73 5.92 -4.35 8.81
N TYR A 74 4.93 -4.20 7.95
CA TYR A 74 4.65 -3.00 7.19
C TYR A 74 3.29 -2.49 7.62
N GLU A 75 3.17 -1.20 7.84
CA GLU A 75 1.89 -0.56 8.16
C GLU A 75 1.83 0.81 7.50
N LEU A 76 0.61 1.31 7.29
CA LEU A 76 0.43 2.67 6.81
C LEU A 76 0.90 3.68 7.85
N THR A 77 1.57 4.73 7.38
CA THR A 77 1.80 5.93 8.20
C THR A 77 0.49 6.71 8.35
N LYS A 78 0.49 7.77 9.18
CA LYS A 78 -0.65 8.70 9.23
C LYS A 78 -1.02 9.24 7.84
N LYS A 79 -0.02 9.62 7.04
CA LYS A 79 -0.19 10.08 5.65
C LYS A 79 -0.75 8.98 4.74
N GLY A 80 -0.33 7.73 4.92
CA GLY A 80 -0.88 6.58 4.19
C GLY A 80 -2.35 6.35 4.51
N LYS A 81 -2.72 6.41 5.80
CA LYS A 81 -4.11 6.24 6.26
C LYS A 81 -5.06 7.33 5.76
N GLU A 82 -4.57 8.54 5.50
CA GLU A 82 -5.40 9.60 4.89
C GLU A 82 -5.93 9.23 3.48
N LEU A 83 -5.36 8.21 2.82
CA LEU A 83 -5.87 7.68 1.55
C LEU A 83 -7.08 6.75 1.71
N GLU A 84 -7.36 6.26 2.91
CA GLU A 84 -8.41 5.26 3.17
C GLU A 84 -9.75 5.69 2.59
N LYS A 85 -10.21 6.90 2.94
CA LYS A 85 -11.49 7.42 2.46
C LYS A 85 -11.55 7.38 0.93
N SER A 86 -10.54 7.92 0.25
CA SER A 86 -10.49 7.94 -1.21
C SER A 86 -10.49 6.54 -1.83
N MET A 87 -9.82 5.58 -1.21
CA MET A 87 -9.78 4.20 -1.69
C MET A 87 -11.13 3.50 -1.50
N ARG A 88 -11.82 3.72 -0.38
CA ARG A 88 -13.17 3.21 -0.12
C ARG A 88 -14.19 3.77 -1.12
N GLU A 89 -14.11 5.05 -1.47
CA GLU A 89 -14.98 5.63 -2.51
C GLU A 89 -14.73 5.00 -3.90
N ILE A 90 -13.47 4.67 -4.22
CA ILE A 90 -13.12 3.96 -5.46
C ILE A 90 -13.65 2.52 -5.43
N GLU A 91 -13.57 1.84 -4.29
CA GLU A 91 -14.12 0.50 -4.06
C GLU A 91 -15.64 0.48 -4.31
N ILE A 92 -16.39 1.37 -3.65
CA ILE A 92 -17.85 1.49 -3.83
C ILE A 92 -18.19 1.74 -5.31
N TRP A 93 -17.49 2.67 -5.96
CA TRP A 93 -17.72 2.93 -7.38
C TRP A 93 -17.47 1.68 -8.24
N ALA A 94 -16.42 0.89 -7.93
CA ALA A 94 -16.13 -0.32 -8.67
C ALA A 94 -17.21 -1.39 -8.45
N GLU A 95 -17.70 -1.58 -7.22
CA GLU A 95 -18.81 -2.50 -6.91
C GLU A 95 -20.09 -2.15 -7.68
N ASP A 96 -20.36 -0.85 -7.86
CA ASP A 96 -21.57 -0.37 -8.54
C ASP A 96 -21.47 -0.37 -10.08
N ASN A 97 -20.25 -0.42 -10.66
CA ASN A 97 -20.05 -0.12 -12.09
C ASN A 97 -19.17 -1.11 -12.87
N LEU A 98 -18.49 -2.06 -12.24
CA LEU A 98 -17.59 -3.05 -12.88
C LEU A 98 -18.01 -4.48 -12.58
#